data_AF-A0A3M3S157-F1
#
_entry.id   AF-A0A3M3S157-F1
#
_cell.length_a   1.000
_cell.length_b   1.000
_cell.length_c   1.000
_cell.angle_alpha   90.00
_cell.angle_beta   90.00
_cell.angle_gamma   90.00
#
_symmetry.space_group_name_H-M   'P 1'
#
loop_
_entity.id
_entity.type
_entity.pdbx_description
1 polymer ?
#
loop_
_entity_poly.entity_id
_entity_poly.type
_entity_poly.pdbx_seq_one_letter_code
_entity_poly.pdbx_strand_id
1 'polypeptide(L)'
;MKREQPLDSDIQAHDFSTALKAILGNILTLEHNLVWVRLLSRLSTGLLIVIFATHLSEHRQAAAGFWLLASQLSQRSETQRLAHIQAGFAPAWVRTMRDAFALSPRQMESLFNLSASTLERRQRQQQSVGAVASERLDRVAMLASHALRIFVTPECAGRWMITANAALDGHTPLQACETGIGSAQAHRTLAALEPA
;
A
#
# COMPACT_ATOMS: atom_id res chain seq x y z
N MET A 1 -41.18 38.26 -23.44
CA MET A 1 -40.34 38.54 -22.25
C MET A 1 -39.66 37.24 -21.87
N LYS A 2 -38.32 37.16 -21.99
CA LYS A 2 -37.49 35.98 -21.71
C LYS A 2 -37.65 35.52 -20.25
N ARG A 3 -37.76 34.20 -20.02
CA ARG A 3 -37.22 33.48 -18.85
C ARG A 3 -36.90 32.03 -19.21
N GLU A 4 -35.90 31.53 -18.50
CA GLU A 4 -35.05 30.36 -18.72
C GLU A 4 -35.70 29.03 -18.24
N GLN A 5 -35.11 27.90 -18.64
CA GLN A 5 -35.46 26.51 -18.27
C GLN A 5 -35.27 26.21 -16.76
N PRO A 6 -35.72 25.03 -16.25
CA PRO A 6 -34.82 23.88 -16.28
C PRO A 6 -35.46 22.56 -16.71
N LEU A 7 -34.61 21.74 -17.33
CA LEU A 7 -34.75 20.33 -17.64
C LEU A 7 -34.88 19.54 -16.33
N ASP A 8 -36.06 19.00 -16.05
CA ASP A 8 -36.32 18.12 -14.91
C ASP A 8 -36.10 16.65 -15.32
N SER A 9 -35.36 15.97 -14.46
CA SER A 9 -34.83 14.63 -14.58
C SER A 9 -35.80 13.64 -13.96
N ASP A 10 -36.51 12.86 -14.77
CA ASP A 10 -37.23 11.69 -14.24
C ASP A 10 -37.52 10.63 -15.31
N ILE A 11 -36.44 10.05 -15.85
CA ILE A 11 -36.50 8.75 -16.53
C ILE A 11 -35.34 7.93 -15.97
N GLN A 12 -35.68 6.94 -15.13
CA GLN A 12 -35.06 5.61 -14.97
C GLN A 12 -35.07 5.14 -13.51
N ALA A 13 -36.16 4.48 -13.11
CA ALA A 13 -36.16 3.57 -11.95
C ALA A 13 -37.21 2.44 -12.05
N HIS A 14 -38.19 2.53 -12.95
CA HIS A 14 -39.30 1.57 -13.01
C HIS A 14 -39.05 0.34 -13.91
N ASP A 15 -38.04 0.35 -14.77
CA ASP A 15 -37.83 -0.71 -15.78
C ASP A 15 -37.00 -1.90 -15.25
N PHE A 16 -36.11 -1.68 -14.29
CA PHE A 16 -35.22 -2.72 -13.78
C PHE A 16 -35.91 -3.78 -12.91
N SER A 17 -36.90 -3.38 -12.09
CA SER A 17 -37.56 -4.33 -11.18
C SER A 17 -38.44 -5.33 -11.92
N THR A 18 -38.98 -4.95 -13.08
CA THR A 18 -39.88 -5.80 -13.87
C THR A 18 -39.08 -6.84 -14.65
N ALA A 19 -37.93 -6.45 -15.21
CA ALA A 19 -36.99 -7.37 -15.84
C ALA A 19 -36.43 -8.40 -14.84
N LEU A 20 -36.11 -7.99 -13.61
CA LEU A 20 -35.57 -8.89 -12.60
C LEU A 20 -36.58 -9.95 -12.13
N LYS A 21 -37.86 -9.56 -11.98
CA LYS A 21 -38.94 -10.49 -11.59
C LYS A 21 -39.25 -11.51 -12.69
N ALA A 22 -39.17 -11.12 -13.96
CA ALA A 22 -39.35 -12.05 -15.09
C ALA A 22 -38.21 -13.09 -15.18
N ILE A 23 -36.98 -12.69 -14.89
CA ILE A 23 -35.80 -13.57 -14.91
C ILE A 23 -35.81 -14.53 -13.71
N LEU A 24 -36.18 -14.05 -12.51
CA LEU A 24 -36.21 -14.86 -11.29
C LEU A 24 -37.44 -15.79 -11.23
N GLY A 25 -38.58 -15.38 -11.79
CA GLY A 25 -39.81 -16.17 -11.79
C GLY A 25 -39.74 -17.45 -12.62
N ASN A 26 -38.84 -17.52 -13.60
CA ASN A 26 -38.73 -18.65 -14.53
C ASN A 26 -37.76 -19.76 -14.03
N ILE A 27 -37.13 -19.59 -12.86
CA ILE A 27 -36.09 -20.49 -12.32
C ILE A 27 -36.66 -21.51 -11.31
N LEU A 28 -37.92 -21.38 -10.88
CA LEU A 28 -38.47 -22.16 -9.76
C LEU A 28 -39.48 -23.26 -10.14
N THR A 29 -39.46 -23.78 -11.37
CA THR A 29 -40.28 -24.95 -11.71
C THR A 29 -39.54 -26.01 -12.53
N LEU A 30 -39.54 -27.22 -11.98
CA LEU A 30 -39.17 -28.55 -12.53
C LEU A 30 -37.71 -29.03 -12.42
N GLU A 31 -37.41 -29.66 -11.28
CA GLU A 31 -37.03 -31.08 -11.13
C GLU A 31 -36.37 -31.77 -12.35
N HIS A 32 -35.04 -31.93 -12.33
CA HIS A 32 -34.36 -33.24 -12.28
C HIS A 32 -32.85 -33.10 -12.50
N ASN A 33 -32.10 -33.74 -11.58
CA ASN A 33 -30.78 -34.36 -11.76
C ASN A 33 -29.53 -33.50 -12.07
N LEU A 34 -28.69 -33.37 -11.02
CA LEU A 34 -27.22 -33.57 -11.01
C LEU A 34 -26.31 -32.76 -11.95
N VAL A 35 -26.83 -31.91 -12.83
CA VAL A 35 -26.04 -31.08 -13.74
C VAL A 35 -25.54 -29.82 -13.04
N TRP A 36 -26.34 -29.22 -12.14
CA TRP A 36 -26.01 -27.95 -11.49
C TRP A 36 -24.86 -28.04 -10.47
N VAL A 37 -24.72 -29.18 -9.77
CA VAL A 37 -23.59 -29.40 -8.86
C VAL A 37 -22.25 -29.48 -9.63
N ARG A 38 -22.27 -29.98 -10.87
CA ARG A 38 -21.09 -29.99 -11.77
C ARG A 38 -20.87 -28.68 -12.52
N LEU A 39 -21.91 -27.83 -12.66
CA LEU A 39 -21.79 -26.52 -13.29
C LEU A 39 -21.26 -25.46 -12.30
N LEU A 40 -21.63 -25.55 -11.02
CA LEU A 40 -21.08 -24.69 -9.96
C LEU A 40 -19.65 -25.08 -9.55
N SER A 41 -19.20 -26.31 -9.82
CA SER A 41 -17.82 -26.75 -9.54
C SER A 41 -16.79 -26.33 -10.59
N ARG A 42 -17.19 -25.69 -11.71
CA ARG A 42 -16.25 -25.22 -12.77
C ARG A 42 -15.94 -23.72 -12.72
N LEU A 43 -16.60 -22.95 -11.84
CA LEU A 43 -16.34 -21.51 -11.70
C LEU A 43 -15.44 -21.13 -10.50
N SER A 44 -15.08 -22.07 -9.63
CA SER A 44 -14.41 -21.68 -8.36
C SER A 44 -12.90 -21.53 -8.41
N THR A 45 -12.19 -21.97 -9.46
CA THR A 45 -10.71 -21.84 -9.49
C THR A 45 -10.24 -20.72 -10.42
N GLY A 46 -10.85 -20.60 -11.61
CA GLY A 46 -10.42 -19.61 -12.61
C GLY A 46 -10.64 -18.16 -12.16
N LEU A 47 -11.80 -17.85 -11.57
CA LEU A 47 -12.11 -16.51 -11.06
C LEU A 47 -11.24 -16.15 -9.85
N LEU A 48 -11.00 -17.10 -8.93
CA LEU A 48 -10.08 -16.90 -7.81
C LEU A 48 -8.63 -16.72 -8.28
N ILE A 49 -8.17 -17.48 -9.27
CA ILE A 49 -6.82 -17.32 -9.83
C ILE A 49 -6.65 -15.95 -10.49
N VAL A 50 -7.64 -15.46 -11.24
CA VAL A 50 -7.57 -14.14 -11.87
C VAL A 50 -7.61 -13.04 -10.81
N ILE A 51 -8.53 -13.09 -9.85
CA ILE A 51 -8.61 -12.12 -8.73
C ILE A 51 -7.31 -12.13 -7.91
N PHE A 52 -6.78 -13.32 -7.62
CA PHE A 52 -5.53 -13.47 -6.88
C PHE A 52 -4.34 -12.96 -7.70
N ALA A 53 -4.29 -13.23 -9.01
CA ALA A 53 -3.25 -12.74 -9.91
C ALA A 53 -3.29 -11.22 -10.10
N THR A 54 -4.49 -10.61 -10.21
CA THR A 54 -4.65 -9.15 -10.27
C THR A 54 -4.24 -8.52 -8.95
N HIS A 55 -4.67 -9.08 -7.82
CA HIS A 55 -4.29 -8.60 -6.49
C HIS A 55 -2.78 -8.73 -6.22
N LEU A 56 -2.15 -9.82 -6.65
CA LEU A 56 -0.68 -10.00 -6.60
C LEU A 56 0.07 -9.05 -7.53
N SER A 57 -0.53 -8.62 -8.64
CA SER A 57 0.05 -7.61 -9.55
C SER A 57 -0.01 -6.22 -8.94
N GLU A 58 -1.16 -5.83 -8.39
CA GLU A 58 -1.35 -4.54 -7.72
C GLU A 58 -0.44 -4.38 -6.49
N HIS A 59 -0.33 -5.42 -5.66
CA HIS A 59 0.60 -5.39 -4.52
C HIS A 59 2.06 -5.27 -4.96
N ARG A 60 2.48 -5.96 -6.02
CA ARG A 60 3.84 -5.84 -6.57
C ARG A 60 4.11 -4.45 -7.16
N GLN A 61 3.13 -3.86 -7.85
CA GLN A 61 3.25 -2.50 -8.39
C GLN A 61 3.29 -1.45 -7.27
N ALA A 62 2.45 -1.59 -6.23
CA ALA A 62 2.44 -0.70 -5.08
C ALA A 62 3.75 -0.77 -4.29
N ALA A 63 4.29 -1.98 -4.10
CA ALA A 63 5.60 -2.19 -3.51
C ALA A 63 6.71 -1.56 -4.36
N ALA A 64 6.70 -1.75 -5.68
CA ALA A 64 7.66 -1.13 -6.60
C ALA A 64 7.66 0.41 -6.52
N GLY A 65 6.48 1.01 -6.27
CA GLY A 65 6.34 2.45 -6.08
C GLY A 65 7.19 3.00 -4.93
N PHE A 66 7.26 2.29 -3.80
CA PHE A 66 8.10 2.72 -2.67
C PHE A 66 9.59 2.68 -3.03
N TRP A 67 10.06 1.57 -3.62
CA TRP A 67 11.48 1.40 -3.97
C TRP A 67 11.95 2.44 -5.00
N LEU A 68 11.10 2.76 -5.99
CA LEU A 68 11.37 3.85 -6.93
C LEU A 68 11.50 5.19 -6.21
N LEU A 69 10.54 5.52 -5.34
CA LEU A 69 10.58 6.77 -4.57
C LEU A 69 11.81 6.85 -3.66
N ALA A 70 12.14 5.76 -2.96
CA ALA A 70 13.31 5.68 -2.09
C ALA A 70 14.62 5.86 -2.86
N SER A 71 14.75 5.21 -4.03
CA SER A 71 15.93 5.38 -4.88
C SER A 71 16.08 6.83 -5.36
N GLN A 72 14.99 7.47 -5.80
CA GLN A 72 14.98 8.88 -6.23
C GLN A 72 15.35 9.82 -5.08
N LEU A 73 14.81 9.59 -3.89
CA LEU A 73 15.11 10.39 -2.71
C LEU A 73 16.58 10.26 -2.30
N SER A 74 17.16 9.06 -2.40
CA SER A 74 18.56 8.81 -2.05
C SER A 74 19.57 9.51 -2.97
N GLN A 75 19.15 9.90 -4.17
CA GLN A 75 19.97 10.67 -5.12
C GLN A 75 19.90 12.18 -4.87
N ARG A 76 19.03 12.65 -3.96
CA ARG A 76 18.92 14.06 -3.61
C ARG A 76 19.99 14.48 -2.62
N SER A 77 20.40 15.74 -2.67
CA SER A 77 21.30 16.31 -1.66
C SER A 77 20.63 16.38 -0.29
N GLU A 78 21.43 16.47 0.76
CA GLU A 78 20.92 16.63 2.13
C GLU A 78 20.03 17.87 2.26
N THR A 79 20.42 19.01 1.68
CA THR A 79 19.61 20.23 1.66
C THR A 79 18.23 20.01 1.02
N GLN A 80 18.18 19.28 -0.09
CA GLN A 80 16.92 18.95 -0.76
C GLN A 80 16.06 18.01 0.10
N ARG A 81 16.66 17.00 0.73
CA ARG A 81 15.96 16.08 1.64
C ARG A 81 15.39 16.82 2.85
N LEU A 82 16.17 17.72 3.46
CA LEU A 82 15.71 18.57 4.56
C LEU A 82 14.52 19.45 4.14
N ALA A 83 14.59 20.06 2.95
CA ALA A 83 13.47 20.84 2.42
C ALA A 83 12.21 19.98 2.19
N HIS A 84 12.36 18.75 1.69
CA HIS A 84 11.25 17.82 1.54
C HIS A 84 10.66 17.37 2.89
N ILE A 85 11.50 17.14 3.91
CA ILE A 85 11.05 16.83 5.27
C ILE A 85 10.26 18.01 5.86
N GLN A 86 10.75 19.23 5.72
CA GLN A 86 10.09 20.44 6.21
C GLN A 86 8.74 20.69 5.52
N ALA A 87 8.67 20.53 4.20
CA ALA A 87 7.41 20.62 3.44
C ALA A 87 6.45 19.47 3.78
N GLY A 88 7.02 18.32 4.16
CA GLY A 88 6.31 17.08 4.44
C GLY A 88 6.06 16.26 3.17
N PHE A 89 6.25 14.95 3.26
CA PHE A 89 5.97 14.05 2.14
C PHE A 89 4.48 13.86 1.90
N ALA A 90 4.12 13.63 0.63
CA ALA A 90 2.74 13.34 0.22
C ALA A 90 2.26 11.99 0.80
N PRO A 91 0.95 11.82 1.06
CA PRO A 91 0.38 10.56 1.57
C PRO A 91 0.68 9.31 0.74
N ALA A 92 0.97 9.49 -0.55
CA ALA A 92 1.33 8.40 -1.44
C ALA A 92 2.55 7.61 -0.92
N TRP A 93 3.52 8.28 -0.30
CA TRP A 93 4.68 7.62 0.31
C TRP A 93 4.30 6.67 1.45
N VAL A 94 3.37 7.10 2.31
CA VAL A 94 2.89 6.29 3.43
C VAL A 94 2.18 5.05 2.93
N ARG A 95 1.35 5.20 1.88
CA ARG A 95 0.66 4.07 1.25
C ARG A 95 1.65 3.09 0.63
N THR A 96 2.55 3.56 -0.24
CA THR A 96 3.50 2.67 -0.93
C THR A 96 4.45 1.98 0.04
N MET A 97 4.91 2.68 1.09
CA MET A 97 5.75 2.08 2.13
C MET A 97 5.01 0.98 2.91
N ARG A 98 3.77 1.24 3.31
CA ARG A 98 2.92 0.23 3.96
C ARG A 98 2.78 -1.01 3.09
N ASP A 99 2.53 -0.82 1.80
CA ASP A 99 2.30 -1.91 0.86
C ASP A 99 3.61 -2.66 0.56
N ALA A 100 4.75 -1.98 0.48
CA ALA A 100 6.07 -2.58 0.24
C ALA A 100 6.55 -3.48 1.39
N PHE A 101 6.20 -3.15 2.63
CA PHE A 101 6.61 -3.90 3.82
C PHE A 101 5.46 -4.66 4.50
N ALA A 102 4.28 -4.69 3.87
CA ALA A 102 3.07 -5.33 4.39
C ALA A 102 2.73 -4.93 5.85
N LEU A 103 2.80 -3.64 6.15
CA LEU A 103 2.66 -3.13 7.52
C LEU A 103 1.20 -3.06 7.98
N SER A 104 0.96 -3.54 9.20
CA SER A 104 -0.32 -3.38 9.89
C SER A 104 -0.53 -1.91 10.32
N PRO A 105 -1.78 -1.49 10.57
CA PRO A 105 -2.07 -0.16 11.10
C PRO A 105 -1.28 0.18 12.36
N ARG A 106 -1.13 -0.76 13.30
CA ARG A 106 -0.37 -0.55 14.54
C ARG A 106 1.12 -0.30 14.28
N GLN A 107 1.72 -1.01 13.34
CA GLN A 107 3.11 -0.78 12.95
C GLN A 107 3.28 0.60 12.29
N MET A 108 2.31 1.03 11.49
CA MET A 108 2.29 2.37 10.91
C MET A 108 2.17 3.46 11.97
N GLU A 109 1.33 3.24 12.98
CA GLU A 109 1.16 4.18 14.11
C GLU A 109 2.45 4.35 14.91
N SER A 110 3.11 3.23 15.26
CA SER A 110 4.40 3.23 15.95
C SER A 110 5.46 3.96 15.11
N LEU A 111 5.59 3.56 13.84
CA LEU A 111 6.61 4.08 12.95
C LEU A 111 6.43 5.58 12.69
N PHE A 112 5.22 6.08 12.51
CA PHE A 112 5.00 7.50 12.22
C PHE A 112 4.69 8.38 13.43
N ASN A 113 4.45 7.79 14.60
CA ASN A 113 3.92 8.49 15.77
C ASN A 113 2.63 9.28 15.45
N LEU A 114 1.73 8.66 14.68
CA LEU A 114 0.45 9.23 14.25
C LEU A 114 -0.62 8.14 14.35
N SER A 115 -1.82 8.48 14.81
CA SER A 115 -2.93 7.52 14.82
C SER A 115 -3.32 7.08 13.40
N ALA A 116 -3.85 5.86 13.26
CA ALA A 116 -4.37 5.34 12.01
C ALA A 116 -5.44 6.28 11.43
N SER A 117 -6.32 6.80 12.29
CA SER A 117 -7.33 7.79 11.90
C SER A 117 -6.73 9.09 11.33
N THR A 118 -5.58 9.55 11.85
CA THR A 118 -4.89 10.73 11.35
C THR A 118 -4.22 10.45 10.00
N LEU A 119 -3.56 9.29 9.87
CA LEU A 119 -2.95 8.85 8.61
C LEU A 119 -4.00 8.71 7.51
N GLU A 120 -5.13 8.05 7.81
CA GLU A 120 -6.26 7.90 6.88
C GLU A 120 -6.87 9.24 6.49
N ARG A 121 -7.12 10.12 7.46
CA ARG A 121 -7.68 11.46 7.18
C ARG A 121 -6.76 12.25 6.25
N ARG A 122 -5.45 12.29 6.53
CA ARG A 122 -4.47 12.98 5.69
C ARG A 122 -4.38 12.38 4.30
N GLN A 123 -4.47 11.05 4.19
CA GLN A 123 -4.54 10.38 2.90
C GLN A 123 -5.79 10.78 2.11
N ARG A 124 -6.98 10.78 2.72
CA ARG A 124 -8.23 11.18 2.05
C ARG A 124 -8.20 12.64 1.60
N GLN A 125 -7.60 13.51 2.42
CA GLN A 125 -7.50 14.94 2.15
C GLN A 125 -6.28 15.34 1.30
N GLN A 126 -5.47 14.37 0.84
CA GLN A 126 -4.22 14.61 0.11
C GLN A 126 -3.25 15.57 0.83
N GLN A 127 -3.24 15.54 2.17
CA GLN A 127 -2.41 16.41 3.00
C GLN A 127 -1.06 15.76 3.33
N SER A 128 0.01 16.54 3.39
CA SER A 128 1.32 16.00 3.76
C SER A 128 1.32 15.35 5.16
N VAL A 129 2.24 14.40 5.37
CA VAL A 129 2.31 13.63 6.63
C VAL A 129 2.99 14.41 7.77
N GLY A 130 3.35 15.67 7.55
CA GLY A 130 4.00 16.54 8.53
C GLY A 130 5.47 16.21 8.74
N ALA A 131 6.23 17.15 9.33
CA ALA A 131 7.69 17.07 9.39
C ALA A 131 8.21 15.84 10.16
N VAL A 132 7.65 15.53 11.34
CA VAL A 132 8.11 14.41 12.17
C VAL A 132 7.95 13.06 11.46
N ALA A 133 6.78 12.79 10.88
CA ALA A 133 6.55 11.57 10.13
C ALA A 133 7.38 11.54 8.84
N SER A 134 7.62 12.70 8.23
CA SER A 134 8.45 12.82 7.02
C SER A 134 9.92 12.54 7.30
N GLU A 135 10.44 12.96 8.43
CA GLU A 135 11.81 12.66 8.85
C GLU A 135 12.01 11.15 9.10
N ARG A 136 11.02 10.49 9.70
CA ARG A 136 11.04 9.02 9.88
C ARG A 136 10.93 8.29 8.55
N LEU A 137 10.08 8.77 7.64
CA LEU A 137 9.97 8.24 6.29
C LEU A 137 11.28 8.37 5.50
N ASP A 138 11.95 9.52 5.61
CA ASP A 138 13.25 9.75 4.98
C ASP A 138 14.30 8.75 5.49
N ARG A 139 14.37 8.52 6.81
CA ARG A 139 15.23 7.48 7.41
C ARG A 139 14.95 6.09 6.84
N VAL A 140 13.68 5.70 6.76
CA VAL A 140 13.27 4.41 6.17
C VAL A 140 13.69 4.33 4.71
N ALA A 141 13.46 5.38 3.93
CA ALA A 141 13.80 5.41 2.51
C ALA A 141 15.32 5.32 2.29
N MET A 142 16.13 6.01 3.10
CA MET A 142 17.59 5.93 3.01
C MET A 142 18.11 4.55 3.39
N LEU A 143 17.60 3.95 4.46
CA LEU A 143 17.98 2.61 4.87
C LEU A 143 17.56 1.56 3.84
N ALA A 144 16.35 1.68 3.30
CA ALA A 144 15.85 0.81 2.24
C ALA A 144 16.72 0.92 0.97
N SER A 145 17.09 2.13 0.53
CA SER A 145 17.98 2.33 -0.62
C SER A 145 19.37 1.75 -0.37
N HIS A 146 19.90 1.86 0.85
CA HIS A 146 21.15 1.20 1.24
C HIS A 146 21.02 -0.33 1.17
N ALA A 147 19.93 -0.88 1.72
CA ALA A 147 19.67 -2.32 1.71
C ALA A 147 19.52 -2.85 0.28
N LEU A 148 18.84 -2.11 -0.59
CA LEU A 148 18.67 -2.48 -1.99
C LEU A 148 20.00 -2.55 -2.75
N ARG A 149 20.98 -1.69 -2.44
CA ARG A 149 22.32 -1.79 -3.03
C ARG A 149 23.04 -3.09 -2.65
N ILE A 150 22.89 -3.55 -1.42
CA ILE A 150 23.58 -4.74 -0.92
C ILE A 150 22.86 -6.03 -1.31
N PHE A 151 21.54 -6.06 -1.20
CA PHE A 151 20.74 -7.26 -1.49
C PHE A 151 20.25 -7.33 -2.94
N VAL A 152 20.50 -6.29 -3.75
CA VAL A 152 20.22 -6.14 -5.20
C VAL A 152 18.74 -6.16 -5.59
N THR A 153 17.90 -6.91 -4.86
CA THR A 153 16.49 -7.11 -5.14
C THR A 153 15.60 -6.48 -4.06
N PRO A 154 14.49 -5.83 -4.43
CA PRO A 154 13.50 -5.31 -3.49
C PRO A 154 12.97 -6.36 -2.52
N GLU A 155 12.85 -7.61 -2.95
CA GLU A 155 12.35 -8.71 -2.14
C GLU A 155 13.31 -9.06 -1.01
N CYS A 156 14.60 -9.21 -1.30
CA CYS A 156 15.61 -9.51 -0.28
C CYS A 156 15.83 -8.32 0.65
N ALA A 157 15.89 -7.10 0.11
CA ALA A 157 16.01 -5.88 0.91
C ALA A 157 14.79 -5.68 1.81
N GLY A 158 13.58 -5.87 1.27
CA GLY A 158 12.33 -5.77 2.02
C GLY A 158 12.25 -6.80 3.14
N ARG A 159 12.62 -8.05 2.86
CA ARG A 159 12.69 -9.11 3.87
C ARG A 159 13.67 -8.73 4.99
N TRP A 160 14.85 -8.22 4.66
CA TRP A 160 15.81 -7.77 5.67
C TRP A 160 15.25 -6.63 6.54
N MET A 161 14.62 -5.63 5.92
CA MET A 161 14.02 -4.48 6.62
C MET A 161 13.00 -4.87 7.69
N ILE A 162 12.26 -5.97 7.49
CA ILE A 162 11.20 -6.44 8.40
C ILE A 162 11.61 -7.64 9.27
N THR A 163 12.83 -8.14 9.14
CA THR A 163 13.31 -9.29 9.92
C THR A 163 14.03 -8.82 11.17
N ALA A 164 13.74 -9.44 12.32
CA ALA A 164 14.41 -9.16 13.58
C ALA A 164 15.93 -9.37 13.44
N ASN A 165 16.71 -8.41 13.93
CA ASN A 165 18.16 -8.43 13.81
C ASN A 165 18.82 -8.42 15.20
N ALA A 166 19.64 -9.42 15.49
CA ALA A 166 20.33 -9.54 16.77
C ALA A 166 21.28 -8.36 17.06
N ALA A 167 21.86 -7.75 16.01
CA ALA A 167 22.69 -6.55 16.16
C ALA A 167 21.89 -5.28 16.47
N LEU A 168 20.56 -5.34 16.42
CA LEU A 168 19.61 -4.27 16.76
C LEU A 168 18.77 -4.65 18.00
N ASP A 169 19.34 -5.46 18.90
CA ASP A 169 18.66 -5.95 20.11
C ASP A 169 17.34 -6.68 19.83
N GLY A 170 17.28 -7.40 18.70
CA GLY A 170 16.08 -8.13 18.27
C GLY A 170 15.03 -7.28 17.56
N HIS A 171 15.24 -5.97 17.41
CA HIS A 171 14.36 -5.12 16.61
C HIS A 171 14.59 -5.34 15.12
N THR A 172 13.57 -5.03 14.31
CA THR A 172 13.73 -4.97 12.85
C THR A 172 14.46 -3.69 12.44
N PRO A 173 15.18 -3.67 11.31
CA PRO A 173 15.75 -2.43 10.77
C PRO A 173 14.70 -1.32 10.56
N LEU A 174 13.47 -1.68 10.18
CA LEU A 174 12.37 -0.73 10.04
C LEU A 174 11.99 -0.08 11.39
N GLN A 175 11.93 -0.86 12.48
CA GLN A 175 11.67 -0.32 13.82
C GLN A 175 12.81 0.58 14.29
N ALA A 176 14.06 0.23 13.97
CA ALA A 176 15.21 1.05 14.32
C ALA A 176 15.12 2.48 13.71
N CYS A 177 14.46 2.63 12.56
CA CYS A 177 14.21 3.93 11.95
C CYS A 177 13.25 4.85 12.73
N GLU A 178 12.59 4.39 13.80
CA GLU A 178 11.79 5.27 14.67
C GLU A 178 12.64 6.38 15.31
N THR A 179 13.94 6.13 15.50
CA THR A 179 14.92 7.10 16.00
C THR A 179 16.07 7.32 15.03
N GLY A 180 16.75 8.47 15.12
CA GLY A 180 17.96 8.73 14.33
C GLY A 180 19.12 7.81 14.71
N ILE A 181 19.29 7.54 16.01
CA ILE A 181 20.34 6.67 16.54
C ILE A 181 20.14 5.23 16.05
N GLY A 182 18.92 4.69 16.14
CA GLY A 182 18.60 3.35 15.65
C GLY A 182 18.78 3.21 14.14
N SER A 183 18.36 4.22 13.36
CA SER A 183 18.59 4.24 11.91
C SER A 183 20.09 4.17 11.60
N ALA A 184 20.92 4.95 12.30
CA ALA A 184 22.36 4.93 12.12
C ALA A 184 22.98 3.57 12.49
N GLN A 185 22.47 2.92 13.54
CA GLN A 185 22.88 1.55 13.90
C GLN A 185 22.55 0.55 12.79
N ALA A 186 21.34 0.60 12.24
CA ALA A 186 20.93 -0.27 11.14
C ALA A 186 21.79 -0.07 9.88
N HIS A 187 22.17 1.18 9.54
CA HIS A 187 23.11 1.44 8.44
C HIS A 187 24.48 0.79 8.69
N ARG A 188 25.02 0.84 9.92
CA ARG A 188 26.29 0.18 10.26
C ARG A 188 26.19 -1.33 10.19
N THR A 189 25.11 -1.91 10.72
CA THR A 189 24.85 -3.37 10.61
C THR A 189 24.82 -3.81 9.16
N LEU A 190 24.21 -3.00 8.29
CA LEU A 190 24.12 -3.29 6.88
C LEU A 190 25.48 -3.15 6.16
N ALA A 191 26.26 -2.11 6.48
CA ALA A 191 27.61 -1.93 5.93
C ALA A 191 28.56 -3.11 6.29
N ALA A 192 28.37 -3.73 7.45
CA ALA A 192 29.13 -4.92 7.85
C ALA A 192 28.82 -6.18 6.99
N LEU A 193 27.79 -6.14 6.15
CA LEU A 193 27.43 -7.22 5.21
C LEU A 193 28.00 -6.97 3.80
N GLU A 194 28.59 -5.81 3.53
CA GLU A 194 29.17 -5.49 2.22
C GLU A 194 30.43 -6.36 2.01
N PRO A 195 30.54 -7.08 0.88
CA PRO A 195 31.76 -7.82 0.57
C PRO A 195 32.93 -6.84 0.41
N ALA A 196 34.08 -7.19 1.00
CA ALA A 196 35.33 -6.41 0.95
C ALA A 196 35.93 -6.31 -0.47
#